data_AF-A0A960S605-F1
#
_entry.id   AF-A0A960S605-F1
#
_cell.length_a   1.000
_cell.length_b   1.000
_cell.length_c   1.000
_cell.angle_alpha   90.00
_cell.angle_beta   90.00
_cell.angle_gamma   90.00
#
_symmetry.space_group_name_H-M   'P 1'
#
loop_
_entity.id
_entity.type
_entity.pdbx_description
1 polymer ?
#
loop_
_entity_poly.entity_id
_entity_poly.type
_entity_poly.pdbx_seq_one_letter_code
_entity_poly.pdbx_strand_id
1 'polypeptide(L)'
;MGMATAKGKLSLSPASLSRYRSLYEDLVQKGLKANPYKPPPKKKRGRKKKTKPRNLIERIKDYADDILRFFYDFKVPFDKNFSERDIRMMKVK
;
A
#
# COMPACT_ATOMS: atom_id res chain seq x y z
N MET A 1 1.17 19.19 11.17
CA MET A 1 2.41 19.20 10.37
C MET A 1 3.57 19.47 11.31
N GLY A 2 4.40 18.47 11.62
CA GLY A 2 5.51 18.68 12.55
C GLY A 2 6.60 17.63 12.39
N MET A 3 7.82 18.12 12.11
CA MET A 3 9.11 17.48 12.36
C MET A 3 9.56 16.35 11.42
N ALA A 4 9.91 16.66 10.17
CA ALA A 4 10.87 15.84 9.41
C ALA A 4 11.75 16.61 8.40
N THR A 5 11.67 17.94 8.32
CA THR A 5 12.52 18.76 7.43
C THR A 5 13.75 19.31 8.17
N ALA A 6 14.34 18.57 9.09
CA ALA A 6 15.39 19.11 9.96
C ALA A 6 16.81 19.10 9.38
N LYS A 7 17.12 18.48 8.21
CA LYS A 7 18.52 18.32 7.74
C LYS A 7 18.76 18.31 6.23
N GLY A 8 17.87 18.85 5.39
CA GLY A 8 18.07 18.88 3.93
C GLY A 8 18.17 17.51 3.24
N LYS A 9 17.77 16.42 3.92
CA LYS A 9 17.74 15.07 3.34
C LYS A 9 16.55 14.93 2.39
N LEU A 10 16.75 14.18 1.30
CA LEU A 10 15.75 13.95 0.27
C LEU A 10 15.06 12.57 0.42
N SER A 11 15.66 11.66 1.17
CA SER A 11 15.18 10.29 1.37
C SER A 11 15.70 9.69 2.69
N LEU A 12 15.18 8.53 3.07
CA LEU A 12 15.77 7.71 4.13
C LEU A 12 17.14 7.15 3.71
N SER A 13 17.96 6.75 4.68
CA SER A 13 19.23 6.08 4.38
C SER A 13 18.97 4.75 3.64
N PRO A 14 19.92 4.28 2.79
CA PRO A 14 19.77 3.00 2.09
C PRO A 14 19.48 1.82 3.03
N ALA A 15 20.10 1.80 4.21
CA ALA A 15 19.87 0.78 5.22
C ALA A 15 18.43 0.83 5.77
N SER A 16 17.91 2.02 6.06
CA SER A 16 16.53 2.19 6.50
C SER A 16 15.53 1.82 5.40
N LEU A 17 15.78 2.21 4.15
CA LEU A 17 14.97 1.85 2.99
C LEU A 17 14.85 0.33 2.84
N SER A 18 15.99 -0.37 2.83
CA SER A 18 16.03 -1.83 2.74
C SER A 18 15.28 -2.49 3.90
N ARG A 19 15.52 -2.03 5.14
CA ARG A 19 14.83 -2.55 6.32
C ARG A 19 13.30 -2.42 6.20
N TYR A 20 12.81 -1.23 5.84
CA TYR A 20 11.37 -1.00 5.75
C TYR A 20 10.73 -1.75 4.58
N ARG A 21 11.42 -1.86 3.44
CA ARG A 21 10.95 -2.67 2.31
C ARG A 21 10.81 -4.14 2.70
N SER A 22 11.81 -4.71 3.37
CA SER A 22 11.77 -6.09 3.84
C SER A 22 10.66 -6.34 4.85
N LEU A 23 10.47 -5.43 5.82
CA LEU A 23 9.36 -5.52 6.79
C LEU A 23 7.99 -5.46 6.09
N TYR A 24 7.85 -4.57 5.10
CA TYR A 24 6.64 -4.45 4.31
C TYR A 24 6.31 -5.74 3.55
N GLU A 25 7.30 -6.30 2.87
CA GLU A 25 7.14 -7.54 2.10
C GLU A 25 6.81 -8.73 3.00
N ASP A 26 7.45 -8.85 4.17
CA ASP A 26 7.14 -9.88 5.16
C ASP A 26 5.68 -9.81 5.64
N LEU A 27 5.18 -8.60 5.94
CA LEU A 27 3.79 -8.40 6.34
C LEU A 27 2.80 -8.75 5.24
N VAL A 28 3.11 -8.37 3.98
CA VAL A 28 2.31 -8.76 2.82
C VAL A 28 2.26 -10.28 2.69
N GLN A 29 3.41 -10.97 2.82
CA GLN A 29 3.46 -12.43 2.74
C GLN A 29 2.69 -13.10 3.88
N LYS A 30 2.83 -12.61 5.12
CA LYS A 30 2.02 -13.08 6.26
C LYS A 30 0.53 -12.91 5.99
N GLY A 31 0.12 -11.75 5.47
CA GLY A 31 -1.27 -11.50 5.08
C GLY A 31 -1.77 -12.47 4.01
N LEU A 32 -0.99 -12.70 2.95
CA LEU A 32 -1.34 -13.62 1.86
C LEU A 32 -1.45 -15.07 2.34
N LYS A 33 -0.57 -15.50 3.26
CA LYS A 33 -0.61 -16.83 3.90
C LYS A 33 -1.83 -16.99 4.80
N ALA A 34 -2.14 -15.98 5.62
CA ALA A 34 -3.33 -15.98 6.47
C ALA A 34 -4.65 -15.93 5.66
N ASN A 35 -4.60 -15.39 4.44
CA ASN A 35 -5.76 -15.25 3.56
C ASN A 35 -5.51 -15.96 2.21
N PRO A 36 -5.43 -17.30 2.19
CA PRO A 36 -5.13 -18.04 0.97
C PRO A 36 -6.24 -17.87 -0.06
N TYR A 37 -5.87 -17.76 -1.34
CA TYR A 37 -6.84 -17.79 -2.42
C TYR A 37 -7.35 -19.21 -2.64
N LYS A 38 -8.66 -19.42 -2.46
CA LYS A 38 -9.33 -20.70 -2.73
C LYS A 38 -10.11 -20.59 -4.03
N PRO A 39 -9.58 -21.08 -5.18
CA PRO A 39 -10.36 -21.10 -6.41
C PRO A 39 -11.54 -22.07 -6.25
N PRO A 40 -12.78 -21.68 -6.62
CA PRO A 40 -13.90 -22.61 -6.60
C PRO A 40 -13.69 -23.75 -7.60
N PRO A 41 -14.26 -24.95 -7.30
CA PRO A 41 -14.04 -26.17 -8.05
C PRO A 41 -14.61 -26.12 -9.48
N LYS A 42 -15.67 -25.34 -9.72
CA LYS A 42 -16.22 -25.12 -11.07
C LYS A 42 -15.81 -23.74 -11.61
N LYS A 43 -15.31 -23.70 -12.86
CA LYS A 43 -15.04 -22.44 -13.58
C LYS A 43 -16.37 -21.84 -14.04
N LYS A 44 -16.86 -20.82 -13.32
CA LYS A 44 -17.93 -19.93 -13.83
C LYS A 44 -17.29 -18.80 -14.63
N ARG A 45 -18.01 -18.30 -15.65
CA ARG A 45 -17.59 -17.14 -16.47
C ARG A 45 -17.44 -15.91 -15.56
N GLY A 46 -16.35 -15.15 -15.72
CA GLY A 46 -16.05 -13.94 -14.93
C GLY A 46 -14.99 -14.15 -13.83
N ARG A 47 -14.47 -13.03 -13.29
CA ARG A 47 -13.43 -13.05 -12.24
C ARG A 47 -14.04 -13.52 -10.92
N LYS A 48 -13.43 -14.55 -10.33
CA LYS A 48 -13.86 -15.12 -9.04
C LYS A 48 -13.73 -14.08 -7.93
N LYS A 49 -14.78 -13.92 -7.12
CA LYS A 49 -14.80 -12.99 -5.98
C LYS A 49 -13.81 -13.48 -4.92
N LYS A 50 -12.82 -12.66 -4.59
CA LYS A 50 -11.90 -12.89 -3.45
C LYS A 50 -12.48 -12.26 -2.18
N THR A 51 -12.01 -12.71 -1.02
CA THR A 51 -12.40 -12.11 0.26
C THR A 51 -11.93 -10.65 0.35
N LYS A 52 -12.64 -9.82 1.13
CA LYS A 52 -12.23 -8.42 1.35
C LYS A 52 -10.77 -8.30 1.83
N PRO A 53 -10.30 -9.07 2.83
CA PRO A 53 -8.91 -9.02 3.26
C PRO A 53 -7.93 -9.40 2.15
N ARG A 54 -8.23 -10.43 1.34
CA ARG A 54 -7.36 -10.83 0.23
C ARG A 54 -7.25 -9.74 -0.84
N ASN A 55 -8.35 -9.09 -1.19
CA ASN A 55 -8.32 -7.97 -2.13
C ASN A 55 -7.46 -6.81 -1.60
N LEU A 56 -7.57 -6.50 -0.32
CA LEU A 56 -6.77 -5.45 0.31
C LEU A 56 -5.28 -5.77 0.28
N ILE A 57 -4.88 -6.98 0.71
CA ILE A 57 -3.47 -7.38 0.74
C ILE A 57 -2.88 -7.40 -0.68
N GLU A 58 -3.63 -7.85 -1.68
CA GLU A 58 -3.19 -7.79 -3.07
C GLU A 58 -3.02 -6.35 -3.55
N ARG A 59 -3.92 -5.42 -3.20
CA ARG A 59 -3.73 -4.00 -3.50
C ARG A 59 -2.48 -3.44 -2.82
N ILE A 60 -2.27 -3.74 -1.53
CA ILE A 60 -1.06 -3.31 -0.80
C ILE A 60 0.20 -3.85 -1.51
N LYS A 61 0.18 -5.11 -1.96
CA LYS A 61 1.28 -5.68 -2.75
C LYS A 61 1.48 -4.94 -4.09
N ASP A 62 0.41 -4.75 -4.85
CA ASP A 62 0.48 -4.22 -6.22
C ASP A 62 0.89 -2.73 -6.25
N TYR A 63 0.57 -1.97 -5.19
CA TYR A 63 0.90 -0.54 -5.05
C TYR A 63 2.04 -0.29 -4.04
N ALA A 64 2.91 -1.28 -3.81
CA ALA A 64 4.00 -1.17 -2.82
C ALA A 64 4.90 0.05 -3.06
N ASP A 65 5.21 0.36 -4.32
CA ASP A 65 6.09 1.47 -4.67
C ASP A 65 5.44 2.83 -4.44
N ASP A 66 4.13 2.95 -4.69
CA ASP A 66 3.37 4.16 -4.36
C ASP A 66 3.23 4.35 -2.85
N ILE A 67 2.95 3.27 -2.11
CA ILE A 67 2.79 3.29 -0.65
C ILE A 67 4.11 3.65 0.04
N LEU A 68 5.23 3.11 -0.44
CA LEU A 68 6.55 3.36 0.13
C LEU A 68 7.22 4.62 -0.46
N ARG A 69 6.59 5.32 -1.41
CA ARG A 69 7.20 6.42 -2.16
C ARG A 69 7.75 7.55 -1.29
N PHE A 70 7.05 7.87 -0.20
CA PHE A 70 7.50 8.88 0.76
C PHE A 70 8.88 8.54 1.36
N PHE A 71 9.25 7.27 1.44
CA PHE A 71 10.52 6.86 2.06
C PHE A 71 11.69 7.16 1.13
N TYR A 72 11.43 7.11 -0.19
CA TYR A 72 12.40 7.35 -1.25
C TYR A 72 12.48 8.82 -1.70
N ASP A 73 11.42 9.61 -1.50
CA ASP A 73 11.39 11.03 -1.84
C ASP A 73 10.50 11.82 -0.88
N PHE A 74 11.11 12.62 0.00
CA PHE A 74 10.40 13.47 0.96
C PHE A 74 9.68 14.65 0.31
N LYS A 75 9.92 14.96 -0.97
CA LYS A 75 9.15 15.97 -1.70
C LYS A 75 7.74 15.48 -2.04
N VAL A 76 7.53 14.16 -2.04
CA VAL A 76 6.20 13.58 -2.20
C VAL A 76 5.45 13.76 -0.88
N PRO A 77 4.37 14.56 -0.80
CA PRO A 77 3.66 14.73 0.45
C PRO A 77 2.96 13.41 0.82
N PHE A 78 3.08 13.01 2.10
CA PHE A 78 2.38 11.84 2.64
C PHE A 78 0.85 11.95 2.49
N ASP A 79 0.32 13.19 2.54
CA ASP A 79 -1.10 13.51 2.39
C ASP A 79 -1.60 13.60 0.93
N LYS A 80 -0.84 13.11 -0.07
CA LYS A 80 -1.33 13.05 -1.45
C LYS A 80 -2.29 11.86 -1.68
N ASN A 81 -3.24 11.65 -0.78
CA ASN A 81 -4.36 10.75 -0.99
C ASN A 81 -5.39 11.43 -1.92
N PHE A 82 -5.07 11.51 -3.22
CA PHE A 82 -6.03 11.97 -4.24
C PHE A 82 -7.37 11.22 -4.12
N SER A 83 -7.32 9.94 -3.73
CA SER A 83 -8.49 9.12 -3.46
C SER A 83 -9.38 9.72 -2.36
N GLU A 84 -8.86 10.21 -1.23
CA GLU A 84 -9.68 10.84 -0.18
C GLU A 84 -10.35 12.14 -0.63
N ARG A 85 -9.71 12.91 -1.52
CA ARG A 85 -10.30 14.14 -2.06
C ARG A 85 -11.45 13.83 -3.03
N ASP A 86 -11.28 12.84 -3.90
CA ASP A 86 -12.35 12.38 -4.80
C ASP A 86 -13.56 11.84 -4.02
N ILE A 87 -13.31 11.08 -2.95
CA ILE A 87 -14.40 10.56 -2.09
C ILE A 87 -15.05 11.69 -1.27
N ARG A 88 -14.32 12.76 -0.90
CA ARG A 88 -14.89 13.92 -0.19
C ARG A 88 -15.84 14.73 -1.07
N MET A 89 -15.54 14.93 -2.36
CA MET A 89 -16.46 15.63 -3.27
C MET A 89 -17.77 14.85 -3.47
N MET A 90 -17.73 13.51 -3.40
CA MET A 90 -18.95 12.69 -3.43
C MET A 90 -19.76 12.71 -2.11
N LYS A 91 -19.17 13.18 -1.01
CA LYS A 91 -19.83 13.28 0.31
C LYS A 91 -20.38 14.68 0.60
N VAL A 92 -20.38 15.58 -0.39
CA VAL A 92 -21.12 16.85 -0.34
C VAL A 92 -22.44 16.67 -1.09
N LYS A 93 -23.36 15.93 -0.47
CA LYS A 93 -24.80 16.02 -0.72
C LYS A 93 -25.56 15.56 0.51
#